data_AF-A0AAV8Y7I6-F1
#
_entry.id   AF-A0AAV8Y7I6-F1
#
_cell.length_a   1.000
_cell.length_b   1.000
_cell.length_c   1.000
_cell.angle_alpha   90.00
_cell.angle_beta   90.00
_cell.angle_gamma   90.00
#
_symmetry.space_group_name_H-M   'P 1'
#
loop_
_entity.id
_entity.type
_entity.pdbx_description
1 polymer ?
#
loop_
_entity_poly.entity_id
_entity_poly.type
_entity_poly.pdbx_seq_one_letter_code
_entity_poly.pdbx_strand_id
1 'polypeptide(L)'
;MKLVICLPFIVLLFVTVSSAHNIDEIKENDGYYCVCPRIYAPVCASNGRTYGNTCEFTCKKARSLENLSIVTYGRCDDPDHLQNIFKTVREHPLAPVEVYYE
;
A
#
# COMPACT_ATOMS: atom_id res chain seq x y z
N MET A 1 -12.89 56.25 0.89
CA MET A 1 -12.37 55.30 1.89
C MET A 1 -11.61 54.21 1.14
N LYS A 2 -10.29 54.34 1.00
CA LYS A 2 -9.43 53.28 0.46
C LYS A 2 -8.70 52.70 1.66
N LEU A 3 -9.02 51.45 1.97
CA LEU A 3 -8.47 50.71 3.10
C LEU A 3 -6.99 50.42 2.81
N VAL A 4 -6.12 51.38 3.14
CA VAL A 4 -4.66 51.21 3.05
C VAL A 4 -4.25 50.38 4.26
N ILE A 5 -4.35 49.06 4.12
CA ILE A 5 -3.70 48.14 5.06
C ILE A 5 -2.21 48.30 4.78
N CYS A 6 -1.55 49.06 5.65
CA CYS A 6 -0.15 49.43 5.52
C CYS A 6 0.68 48.15 5.29
N LEU A 7 1.56 48.16 4.28
CA LEU A 7 2.54 47.12 3.98
C LEU A 7 3.16 46.41 5.20
N PRO A 8 3.46 47.05 6.35
CA PRO A 8 3.93 46.34 7.55
C PRO A 8 2.92 45.35 8.15
N PHE A 9 1.61 45.62 8.09
CA PHE A 9 0.57 44.70 8.58
C PHE A 9 0.45 43.45 7.72
N ILE A 10 0.59 43.59 6.41
CA ILE A 10 0.56 42.46 5.47
C ILE A 10 1.78 41.57 5.72
N VAL A 11 2.96 42.17 5.89
CA VAL A 11 4.21 41.45 6.20
C VAL A 11 4.11 40.74 7.55
N LEU A 12 3.50 41.36 8.58
CA LEU A 12 3.25 40.72 9.87
C LEU A 12 2.39 39.46 9.76
N LEU A 13 1.34 39.48 8.94
CA LEU A 13 0.50 38.30 8.69
C LEU A 13 1.31 37.18 8.01
N PHE A 14 2.18 37.51 7.05
CA PHE A 14 3.04 36.51 6.39
C PHE A 14 4.10 35.94 7.34
N VAL A 15 4.73 36.77 8.18
CA VAL A 15 5.76 36.35 9.13
C VAL A 15 5.16 35.47 10.24
N THR A 16 3.95 35.75 10.71
CA THR A 16 3.25 34.91 11.70
C THR A 16 2.67 33.63 11.10
N VAL A 17 2.30 33.63 9.82
CA VAL A 17 1.85 32.41 9.12
C VAL A 17 3.03 31.49 8.80
N SER A 18 4.23 32.04 8.57
CA SER A 18 5.44 31.25 8.33
C SER A 18 5.94 30.50 9.57
N SER A 19 5.59 30.97 10.78
CA SER A 19 5.98 30.34 12.06
C SER A 19 4.90 29.44 12.66
N ALA A 20 3.77 29.24 11.98
CA ALA A 20 2.67 28.37 12.42
C ALA A 20 2.54 27.05 11.61
N HIS A 21 3.54 26.68 10.81
CA HIS A 21 3.67 25.28 10.36
C HIS A 21 4.41 24.48 11.44
N ASN A 22 3.69 24.15 12.50
CA ASN A 22 3.94 22.92 13.24
C ASN A 22 3.66 21.76 12.28
N ILE A 23 4.67 21.34 11.52
CA ILE A 23 4.69 19.98 11.01
C ILE A 23 5.40 19.16 12.07
N ASP A 24 4.61 18.69 13.05
CA ASP A 24 4.91 17.44 13.75
C ASP A 24 4.96 16.33 12.69
N GLU A 25 6.10 16.15 12.03
CA GLU A 25 6.39 14.91 11.31
C GLU A 25 7.88 14.57 11.44
N ILE A 26 8.36 14.42 12.68
CA ILE A 26 9.21 13.24 12.89
C ILE A 26 8.25 12.07 12.78
N LYS A 27 8.04 11.57 11.55
CA LYS A 27 7.42 10.27 11.35
C LYS A 27 8.23 9.31 12.18
N GLU A 28 7.65 8.90 13.29
CA GLU A 28 8.12 7.84 14.14
C GLU A 28 8.58 6.71 13.22
N ASN A 29 9.89 6.54 13.12
CA ASN A 29 10.47 5.33 12.55
C ASN A 29 10.28 4.26 13.61
N ASP A 30 9.02 3.92 13.83
CA ASP A 30 8.62 2.73 14.53
C ASP A 30 9.04 1.60 13.60
N GLY A 31 10.27 1.14 13.81
CA GLY A 31 10.90 0.09 13.04
C GLY A 31 10.07 -1.17 13.21
N TYR A 32 9.05 -1.34 12.38
CA TYR A 32 8.08 -2.42 12.46
C TYR A 32 8.82 -3.74 12.24
N TYR A 33 9.22 -4.41 13.32
CA TYR A 33 9.89 -5.70 13.29
C TYR A 33 8.86 -6.78 12.97
N CYS A 34 8.96 -7.38 11.79
CA CYS A 34 8.03 -8.41 11.36
C CYS A 34 8.58 -9.78 11.71
N VAL A 35 7.84 -10.52 12.54
CA VAL A 35 8.07 -11.95 12.72
C VAL A 35 7.14 -12.68 11.78
N CYS A 36 7.70 -13.31 10.76
CA CYS A 36 6.94 -14.12 9.81
C CYS A 36 7.31 -15.60 9.93
N PRO A 37 6.34 -16.52 9.81
CA PRO A 37 6.64 -17.94 9.74
C PRO A 37 7.44 -18.23 8.45
N ARG A 38 8.31 -19.24 8.49
CA ARG A 38 9.07 -19.71 7.32
C ARG A 38 8.24 -20.68 6.47
N ILE A 39 6.96 -20.37 6.29
CA ILE A 39 6.04 -21.14 5.44
C ILE A 39 6.12 -20.54 4.03
N TYR A 40 6.41 -21.36 3.04
CA TYR A 40 6.40 -20.94 1.64
C TYR A 40 5.00 -21.06 1.06
N ALA A 41 4.34 -19.91 0.89
CA ALA A 41 2.99 -19.78 0.34
C ALA A 41 2.96 -18.51 -0.53
N PRO A 42 3.60 -18.53 -1.71
CA PRO A 42 3.99 -17.31 -2.41
C PRO A 42 2.79 -16.46 -2.82
N VAL A 43 2.99 -15.15 -2.90
CA VAL A 43 2.01 -14.20 -3.43
C VAL A 43 2.67 -13.27 -4.43
N CYS A 44 1.97 -12.92 -5.50
CA CYS A 44 2.42 -11.95 -6.49
C CYS A 44 1.83 -10.59 -6.17
N ALA A 45 2.68 -9.57 -6.06
CA ALA A 45 2.24 -8.20 -5.80
C ALA A 45 2.04 -7.37 -7.08
N SER A 46 1.37 -6.23 -6.96
CA SER A 46 1.10 -5.28 -8.04
C SER A 46 2.36 -4.70 -8.71
N ASN A 47 3.51 -4.76 -8.04
CA ASN A 47 4.81 -4.38 -8.61
C ASN A 47 5.52 -5.52 -9.35
N GLY A 48 4.84 -6.66 -9.56
CA GLY A 48 5.39 -7.84 -10.24
C GLY A 48 6.41 -8.63 -9.42
N ARG A 49 6.55 -8.35 -8.11
CA ARG A 49 7.42 -9.10 -7.21
C ARG A 49 6.66 -10.21 -6.49
N THR A 50 7.28 -11.38 -6.43
CA THR A 50 6.84 -12.50 -5.60
C THR A 50 7.34 -12.33 -4.17
N TYR A 51 6.45 -12.47 -3.19
CA TYR A 51 6.78 -12.55 -1.77
C TYR A 51 6.61 -13.99 -1.28
N GLY A 52 7.42 -14.44 -0.31
CA GLY A 52 7.43 -15.84 0.14
C GLY A 52 6.13 -16.28 0.81
N ASN A 53 5.43 -15.33 1.45
CA ASN A 53 4.07 -15.49 1.96
C ASN A 53 3.39 -14.13 2.20
N THR A 54 2.10 -14.17 2.55
CA THR A 54 1.30 -12.97 2.88
C THR A 54 1.88 -12.16 4.05
N CYS A 55 2.50 -12.79 5.05
CA CYS A 55 3.13 -12.07 6.15
C CYS A 55 4.31 -11.23 5.66
N GLU A 56 5.19 -11.83 4.84
CA GLU A 56 6.33 -11.12 4.25
C GLU A 56 5.89 -9.98 3.33
N PHE A 57 4.84 -10.18 2.54
CA PHE A 57 4.22 -9.13 1.73
C PHE A 57 3.77 -7.95 2.60
N THR A 58 2.94 -8.22 3.62
CA THR A 58 2.39 -7.18 4.50
C THR A 58 3.49 -6.45 5.24
N CYS A 59 4.52 -7.18 5.69
CA CYS A 59 5.70 -6.59 6.30
C CYS A 59 6.41 -5.60 5.37
N LYS A 60 6.62 -5.98 4.11
CA LYS A 60 7.26 -5.09 3.13
C LYS A 60 6.36 -3.94 2.72
N LYS A 61 5.05 -4.16 2.61
CA LYS A 61 4.07 -3.11 2.37
C LYS A 61 4.08 -2.06 3.48
N ALA A 62 4.10 -2.47 4.75
CA ALA A 62 4.15 -1.56 5.89
C ALA A 62 5.43 -0.70 5.93
N ARG A 63 6.54 -1.21 5.37
CA ARG A 63 7.83 -0.52 5.30
C ARG A 63 8.07 0.23 3.99
N SER A 64 7.13 0.18 3.05
CA SER A 64 7.26 0.78 1.73
C SER A 64 6.30 1.97 1.57
N LEU A 65 6.72 2.97 0.79
CA LEU A 65 5.83 4.04 0.33
C LEU A 65 5.02 3.61 -0.91
N GLU A 66 5.29 2.43 -1.46
CA GLU A 66 4.57 1.88 -2.60
C GLU A 66 3.16 1.42 -2.20
N ASN A 67 2.17 1.70 -3.05
CA ASN A 67 0.81 1.19 -2.89
C ASN A 67 0.72 -0.28 -3.38
N LEU A 68 1.26 -1.18 -2.56
CA LEU A 68 1.30 -2.61 -2.89
C LEU A 68 -0.05 -3.28 -2.62
N SER A 69 -0.53 -4.06 -3.60
CA SER A 69 -1.64 -5.00 -3.45
C SER A 69 -1.21 -6.38 -3.91
N ILE A 70 -1.86 -7.42 -3.39
CA ILE A 70 -1.69 -8.78 -3.90
C ILE A 70 -2.54 -8.90 -5.17
N VAL A 71 -1.91 -9.34 -6.26
CA VAL A 71 -2.56 -9.61 -7.55
C VAL A 71 -3.03 -11.06 -7.62
N THR A 72 -2.22 -12.00 -7.13
CA THR A 72 -2.61 -13.41 -7.01
C THR A 72 -1.89 -14.10 -5.84
N TYR A 73 -2.43 -15.25 -5.45
CA TYR A 73 -1.70 -16.29 -4.74
C TYR A 73 -0.93 -17.16 -5.75
N GLY A 74 0.33 -17.42 -5.45
CA GLY A 74 1.31 -17.96 -6.39
C GLY A 74 2.44 -16.98 -6.69
N ARG A 75 3.43 -17.43 -7.48
CA ARG A 75 4.54 -16.57 -7.92
C ARG A 75 4.14 -15.75 -9.16
N CYS A 76 4.76 -14.59 -9.35
CA CYS A 76 4.54 -13.78 -10.55
C CYS A 76 5.05 -14.43 -11.85
N ASP A 77 6.08 -15.27 -11.76
CA ASP A 77 6.74 -15.96 -12.87
C ASP A 77 6.16 -17.36 -13.17
N ASP A 78 5.15 -17.78 -12.40
CA ASP A 78 4.51 -19.08 -12.60
C ASP A 78 3.68 -19.08 -13.90
N PRO A 79 3.95 -19.95 -14.89
CA PRO A 79 3.14 -20.03 -16.11
C PRO A 79 1.71 -20.53 -15.87
N ASP A 80 1.43 -21.15 -14.72
CA ASP A 80 0.09 -21.63 -14.36
C ASP A 80 -0.82 -20.52 -13.79
N HIS A 81 -0.32 -19.29 -13.68
CA HIS A 81 -1.04 -18.09 -13.19
C HIS A 81 -2.34 -17.80 -13.94
N LEU A 82 -2.40 -18.15 -15.24
CA LEU A 82 -3.61 -18.02 -16.05
C LEU A 82 -4.39 -19.32 -16.16
N GLN A 83 -3.77 -20.46 -15.84
CA GLN A 83 -4.43 -21.75 -15.96
C GLN A 83 -5.50 -21.94 -14.89
N ASN A 84 -5.39 -21.34 -13.71
CA ASN A 84 -6.48 -21.40 -12.71
C ASN A 84 -7.68 -20.50 -13.06
N ILE A 85 -7.48 -19.39 -13.78
CA ILE A 85 -8.58 -18.55 -14.26
C ILE A 85 -9.31 -19.27 -15.40
N PHE A 86 -8.58 -19.82 -16.38
CA PHE A 86 -9.20 -20.47 -17.54
C PHE A 86 -9.66 -21.92 -17.28
N LYS A 87 -9.07 -22.66 -16.34
CA LYS A 87 -9.52 -24.02 -15.98
C LYS A 87 -10.88 -23.98 -15.27
N THR A 88 -11.06 -23.04 -14.34
CA THR A 88 -12.34 -22.84 -13.64
C THR A 88 -13.46 -22.46 -14.62
N VAL A 89 -13.17 -21.58 -15.60
CA VAL A 89 -14.14 -21.18 -16.64
C VAL A 89 -14.49 -22.32 -17.61
N ARG A 90 -13.53 -23.22 -17.92
CA ARG A 90 -13.77 -24.33 -18.86
C ARG A 90 -14.39 -25.56 -18.23
N GLU A 91 -14.14 -25.84 -16.95
CA GLU A 91 -14.66 -27.05 -16.27
C GLU A 91 -16.05 -26.83 -15.67
N HIS A 92 -16.40 -25.60 -15.25
CA HIS A 92 -17.72 -25.31 -14.68
C HIS A 92 -18.25 -23.92 -15.08
N PRO A 93 -19.01 -23.80 -16.18
CA PRO A 93 -19.58 -22.52 -16.62
C PRO A 93 -20.55 -21.85 -15.63
N LEU A 94 -20.95 -22.54 -14.55
CA LEU A 94 -21.97 -22.10 -13.58
C LEU A 94 -21.67 -22.52 -12.12
N ALA A 95 -20.42 -22.80 -11.74
CA ALA A 95 -20.13 -22.98 -10.31
C ALA A 95 -20.19 -21.61 -9.61
N PRO A 96 -21.05 -21.40 -8.60
CA PRO A 96 -21.07 -20.16 -7.85
C PRO A 96 -19.71 -19.94 -7.21
N VAL A 97 -19.20 -18.71 -7.28
CA VAL A 97 -18.01 -18.29 -6.55
C VAL A 97 -18.37 -18.35 -5.07
N GLU A 98 -18.14 -19.50 -4.43
CA GLU A 98 -18.14 -19.58 -2.98
C GLU A 98 -16.84 -18.92 -2.50
N VAL A 99 -16.99 -17.67 -2.06
CA VAL A 99 -15.95 -16.95 -1.33
C VAL A 99 -15.82 -17.64 0.03
N TYR A 100 -14.87 -18.57 0.15
CA TYR A 100 -14.49 -19.11 1.46
C TYR A 100 -13.64 -18.05 2.19
N TYR A 101 -14.27 -17.37 3.16
CA TYR A 101 -13.57 -16.83 4.31
C TYR A 101 -13.59 -17.92 5.39
N GLU A 102 -12.40 -18.38 5.80
CA GLU A 102 -12.19 -18.88 7.17
C GLU A 102 -11.46 -17.81 7.98
#